data_AF-A0A951SSK0-F1
#
_entry.id   AF-A0A951SSK0-F1
#
_cell.length_a   1.000
_cell.length_b   1.000
_cell.length_c   1.000
_cell.angle_alpha   90.00
_cell.angle_beta   90.00
_cell.angle_gamma   90.00
#
_symmetry.space_group_name_H-M   'P 1'
#
loop_
_entity.id
_entity.type
_entity.pdbx_description
1 polymer ?
#
loop_
_entity_poly.entity_id
_entity_poly.type
_entity_poly.pdbx_seq_one_letter_code
_entity_poly.pdbx_strand_id
1 'polypeptide(L)'
;MFLFAACDNKDEEPVFVPPDRELSSDKESELQAKEEFLRLKEEELMKREKMLDTLSAADTTQTQDTVVKKPTLTRKQRENIKKEKELNQRISNPTSAINDYLEYIKRGVSKDGNFEKNMKNASKLWQKRSVDIFKKNYKDTKKFQVISDPKVVKQSGNTATVKVKVKQTDIENSAEKEIEMEVLYNLVADKNGNWKIKSNKVIMK
;
A
#
# COMPACT_ATOMS: atom_id res chain seq x y z
N MET A 1 -32.62 -9.23 -77.18
CA MET A 1 -32.30 -10.33 -76.24
C MET A 1 -30.98 -9.97 -75.59
N PHE A 2 -31.04 -9.50 -74.34
CA PHE A 2 -29.88 -8.99 -73.62
C PHE A 2 -29.15 -10.15 -72.95
N LEU A 3 -27.86 -10.30 -73.27
CA LEU A 3 -26.95 -11.26 -72.64
C LEU A 3 -25.78 -10.47 -72.02
N PHE A 4 -25.53 -10.80 -70.77
CA PHE A 4 -24.60 -10.20 -69.82
C PHE A 4 -23.12 -10.48 -70.14
N ALA A 5 -22.28 -9.62 -69.53
CA ALA A 5 -21.09 -9.96 -68.77
C ALA A 5 -19.75 -9.46 -69.35
N ALA A 6 -19.29 -8.31 -68.85
CA ALA A 6 -17.89 -8.05 -68.47
C ALA A 6 -17.78 -6.63 -67.86
N CYS A 7 -17.98 -6.52 -66.54
CA CYS A 7 -17.42 -5.40 -65.76
C CYS A 7 -16.17 -5.95 -65.08
N ASP A 8 -15.02 -5.44 -65.53
CA ASP A 8 -13.70 -5.66 -64.98
C ASP A 8 -13.59 -4.82 -63.69
N ASN A 9 -13.82 -5.44 -62.52
CA ASN A 9 -13.54 -4.81 -61.23
C ASN A 9 -12.10 -5.15 -60.87
N LYS A 10 -11.20 -4.19 -61.08
CA LYS A 10 -9.88 -4.16 -60.44
C LYS A 10 -10.06 -3.58 -59.05
N ASP A 11 -9.97 -4.44 -58.05
CA ASP A 11 -9.82 -4.07 -56.65
C ASP A 11 -8.45 -3.39 -56.46
N GLU A 12 -8.44 -2.07 -56.34
CA GLU A 12 -7.31 -1.33 -55.75
C GLU A 12 -7.54 -1.27 -54.24
N GLU A 13 -6.77 -2.06 -53.49
CA GLU A 13 -6.71 -1.97 -52.02
C GLU A 13 -6.13 -0.60 -51.61
N PRO A 14 -6.74 0.13 -50.64
CA PRO A 14 -6.14 1.33 -50.11
C PRO A 14 -4.96 0.98 -49.19
N VAL A 15 -3.75 1.40 -49.59
CA VAL A 15 -2.54 1.34 -48.75
C VAL A 15 -2.74 2.25 -47.54
N PHE A 16 -2.85 1.65 -46.36
CA PHE A 16 -2.85 2.36 -45.08
C PHE A 16 -1.47 2.95 -44.81
N VAL A 17 -1.32 4.26 -44.97
CA VAL A 17 -0.17 5.02 -44.44
C VAL A 17 -0.56 5.51 -43.04
N PRO A 18 0.08 5.02 -41.96
CA PRO A 18 -0.20 5.53 -40.63
C PRO A 18 0.25 7.00 -40.55
N PRO A 19 -0.54 7.89 -39.92
CA PRO A 19 -0.09 9.25 -39.68
C PRO A 19 1.15 9.24 -38.79
N ASP A 20 2.13 10.09 -39.11
CA ASP A 20 3.30 10.35 -38.26
C ASP A 20 2.79 10.72 -36.87
N ARG A 21 2.98 9.81 -35.91
CA ARG A 21 2.65 10.05 -34.51
C ARG A 21 3.53 11.18 -34.01
N GLU A 22 2.89 12.28 -33.62
CA GLU A 22 3.44 13.31 -32.74
C GLU A 22 3.88 12.69 -31.40
N LEU A 23 5.01 12.00 -31.38
CA LEU A 23 5.61 11.37 -30.20
C LEU A 23 6.50 12.33 -29.40
N SER A 24 6.58 13.61 -29.78
CA SER A 24 7.42 14.61 -29.10
C SER A 24 6.68 15.36 -27.98
N SER A 25 5.39 15.68 -28.16
CA SER A 25 4.61 16.51 -27.23
C SER A 25 4.39 15.83 -25.86
N ASP A 26 4.10 14.53 -25.85
CA ASP A 26 3.85 13.78 -24.61
C ASP A 26 5.12 13.59 -23.77
N LYS A 27 6.29 13.52 -24.41
CA LYS A 27 7.58 13.40 -23.70
C LYS A 27 8.07 14.74 -23.14
N GLU A 28 7.85 15.82 -23.87
CA GLU A 28 8.25 17.17 -23.45
C GLU A 28 7.39 17.66 -22.27
N SER A 29 6.09 17.38 -22.30
CA SER A 29 5.19 17.65 -21.18
C SER A 29 5.49 16.79 -19.94
N GLU A 30 5.88 15.51 -20.11
CA GLU A 30 6.30 14.66 -19.00
C GLU A 30 7.62 15.14 -18.37
N LEU A 31 8.56 15.64 -19.19
CA LEU A 31 9.82 16.22 -18.71
C LEU A 31 9.59 17.53 -17.95
N GLN A 32 8.77 18.43 -18.49
CA GLN A 32 8.40 19.67 -17.78
C GLN A 32 7.68 19.38 -16.47
N ALA A 33 6.75 18.41 -16.44
CA ALA A 33 6.07 18.02 -15.21
C ALA A 33 7.05 17.44 -14.16
N LYS A 34 8.09 16.71 -14.58
CA LYS A 34 9.14 16.22 -13.68
C LYS A 34 10.03 17.34 -13.15
N GLU A 35 10.39 18.29 -14.00
CA GLU A 35 11.20 19.46 -13.60
C GLU A 35 10.44 20.37 -12.62
N GLU A 36 9.15 20.65 -12.88
CA GLU A 36 8.32 21.42 -11.96
C GLU A 36 8.13 20.70 -10.62
N PHE A 37 7.93 19.38 -10.66
CA PHE A 37 7.83 18.57 -9.45
C PHE A 37 9.12 18.59 -8.62
N LEU A 38 10.28 18.51 -9.27
CA LEU A 38 11.58 18.62 -8.61
C LEU A 38 11.78 20.01 -8.00
N ARG A 39 11.42 21.07 -8.73
CA ARG A 39 11.52 22.45 -8.23
C ARG A 39 10.64 22.69 -7.01
N LEU A 40 9.38 22.23 -7.05
CA LEU A 40 8.46 22.34 -5.91
C LEU A 40 8.96 21.57 -4.69
N LYS A 41 9.55 20.39 -4.90
CA LYS A 41 10.14 19.58 -3.83
C LYS A 41 11.38 20.23 -3.23
N GLU A 42 12.21 20.89 -4.04
CA GLU A 42 13.37 21.63 -3.58
C GLU A 42 12.97 22.88 -2.78
N GLU A 43 11.93 23.62 -3.22
CA GLU A 43 11.35 24.72 -2.45
C GLU A 43 10.78 24.28 -1.11
N GLU A 44 10.12 23.12 -1.05
CA GLU A 44 9.60 22.55 0.19
C GLU A 44 10.74 22.17 1.15
N LEU A 45 11.81 21.57 0.64
CA LEU A 45 13.01 21.25 1.43
C LEU A 45 13.69 22.52 1.94
N MET A 46 13.85 23.55 1.10
CA MET A 46 14.43 24.83 1.53
C MET A 46 13.57 25.52 2.61
N LYS A 47 12.24 25.48 2.50
CA LYS A 47 11.35 26.01 3.55
C LYS A 47 11.50 25.23 4.85
N ARG A 48 11.64 23.91 4.77
CA ARG A 48 11.83 23.03 5.92
C ARG A 48 13.20 23.25 6.59
N GLU A 49 14.24 23.46 5.80
CA GLU A 49 15.59 23.75 6.27
C GLU A 49 15.64 25.14 6.92
N LYS A 50 15.05 26.17 6.32
CA LYS A 50 14.89 27.48 6.97
C LYS A 50 14.10 27.43 8.27
N MET A 51 13.08 26.56 8.38
CA MET A 51 12.38 26.33 9.64
C MET A 51 13.26 25.61 10.67
N LEU A 52 14.13 24.70 10.24
CA LEU A 52 15.09 24.03 11.12
C LEU A 52 16.17 25.00 11.61
N ASP A 53 16.69 25.85 10.73
CA ASP A 53 17.72 26.84 11.06
C ASP A 53 17.17 27.93 11.98
N THR A 54 15.92 28.35 11.82
CA THR A 54 15.29 29.28 12.78
C THR A 54 15.03 28.65 14.15
N LEU A 55 14.86 27.33 14.23
CA LEU A 55 14.78 26.60 15.50
C LEU A 55 16.16 26.34 16.12
N SER A 56 17.20 26.17 15.30
CA SER A 56 18.60 25.96 15.70
C SER A 56 19.29 27.25 16.16
N ALA A 57 19.06 28.36 15.44
CA ALA A 57 19.61 29.68 15.75
C ALA A 57 18.96 30.33 17.00
N ALA A 58 17.81 29.82 17.45
CA ALA A 58 17.17 30.26 18.69
C ALA A 58 17.81 29.68 19.96
N ASP A 59 18.76 28.73 19.84
CA ASP A 59 19.38 28.03 20.98
C ASP A 59 20.84 28.49 21.24
N THR A 60 21.32 29.54 20.57
CA THR A 60 22.67 30.06 20.82
C THR A 60 22.72 31.58 20.69
N THR A 61 22.14 32.31 21.65
CA THR A 61 22.72 33.56 22.17
C THR A 61 21.99 34.06 23.42
N GLN A 62 22.79 34.24 24.48
CA GLN A 62 22.65 35.23 25.56
C GLN A 62 21.51 35.10 26.58
N THR A 63 21.94 34.70 27.78
CA THR A 63 21.57 35.30 29.07
C THR A 63 21.17 36.77 28.96
N GLN A 64 19.91 37.10 29.23
CA GLN A 64 19.50 38.22 30.11
C GLN A 64 17.98 38.19 30.36
N ASP A 65 17.63 38.51 31.60
CA ASP A 65 16.29 38.48 32.19
C ASP A 65 15.22 39.18 31.34
N THR A 66 14.26 38.41 30.84
CA THR A 66 12.88 38.87 30.69
C THR A 66 11.94 37.75 31.08
N VAL A 67 11.09 38.03 32.07
CA VAL A 67 10.00 37.15 32.52
C VAL A 67 8.99 37.02 31.38
N VAL A 68 9.26 36.12 30.43
CA VAL A 68 8.29 35.72 29.40
C VAL A 68 7.33 34.74 30.08
N LYS A 69 6.15 35.26 30.49
CA LYS A 69 5.01 34.43 30.87
C LYS A 69 4.75 33.42 29.76
N LYS A 70 5.13 32.15 29.97
CA LYS A 70 4.73 31.04 29.10
C LYS A 70 3.22 31.13 28.88
N PRO A 71 2.72 31.19 27.63
CA PRO A 71 1.29 31.17 27.38
C PRO A 71 0.75 29.86 27.96
N THR A 72 -0.08 30.00 28.99
CA THR A 72 -0.72 28.85 29.63
C THR A 72 -1.78 28.36 28.66
N LEU A 73 -1.40 27.40 27.82
CA LEU A 73 -2.32 26.71 26.90
C LEU A 73 -3.60 26.34 27.67
N THR A 74 -4.74 26.84 27.19
CA THR A 74 -6.05 26.50 27.75
C THR A 74 -6.26 24.98 27.69
N ARG A 75 -7.02 24.43 28.63
CA ARG A 75 -7.27 22.97 28.75
C ARG A 75 -7.74 22.34 27.41
N LYS A 76 -8.54 23.07 26.63
CA LYS A 76 -8.99 22.69 25.27
C LYS A 76 -7.87 22.64 24.23
N GLN A 77 -6.92 23.58 24.26
CA GLN A 77 -5.77 23.55 23.33
C GLN A 77 -4.80 22.42 23.67
N ARG A 78 -4.61 22.09 24.96
CA ARG A 78 -3.82 20.91 25.36
C ARG A 78 -4.48 19.58 24.93
N GLU A 79 -5.81 19.50 24.98
CA GLU A 79 -6.56 18.35 24.46
C GLU A 79 -6.46 18.23 22.93
N ASN A 80 -6.57 19.33 22.19
CA ASN A 80 -6.45 19.30 20.74
C ASN A 80 -5.02 18.98 20.28
N ILE A 81 -3.99 19.53 20.92
CA ILE A 81 -2.58 19.20 20.63
C ILE A 81 -2.27 17.74 21.02
N LYS A 82 -2.88 17.20 22.09
CA LYS A 82 -2.80 15.76 22.39
C LYS A 82 -3.46 14.92 21.31
N LYS A 83 -4.67 15.28 20.86
CA LYS A 83 -5.38 14.59 19.77
C LYS A 83 -4.62 14.65 18.45
N GLU A 84 -4.01 15.78 18.11
CA GLU A 84 -3.16 15.94 16.93
C GLU A 84 -1.83 15.19 17.05
N LYS A 85 -1.19 15.19 18.23
CA LYS A 85 0.00 14.34 18.47
C LYS A 85 -0.33 12.86 18.46
N GLU A 86 -1.52 12.44 18.91
CA GLU A 86 -2.01 11.06 18.78
C GLU A 86 -2.34 10.71 17.31
N LEU A 87 -2.86 11.66 16.52
CA LEU A 87 -3.09 11.46 15.08
C LEU A 87 -1.78 11.37 14.28
N ASN A 88 -0.76 12.15 14.67
CA ASN A 88 0.54 12.27 13.99
C ASN A 88 1.64 11.37 14.55
N GLN A 89 1.34 10.52 15.55
CA GLN A 89 2.21 9.41 15.93
C GLN A 89 2.24 8.43 14.76
N ARG A 90 3.15 8.67 13.79
CA ARG A 90 3.55 7.80 12.66
C ARG A 90 2.82 6.46 12.68
N ILE A 91 1.53 6.47 12.33
CA ILE A 91 0.73 5.26 12.34
C ILE A 91 1.35 4.45 11.21
N SER A 92 1.99 3.33 11.55
CA SER A 92 2.64 2.45 10.56
C SER A 92 1.65 2.18 9.42
N ASN A 93 2.09 1.97 8.18
CA ASN A 93 1.12 1.79 7.10
C ASN A 93 0.35 0.47 7.32
N PRO A 94 -1.00 0.44 7.35
CA PRO A 94 -1.77 -0.80 7.48
C PRO A 94 -1.45 -1.81 6.37
N THR A 95 -0.99 -1.36 5.19
CA THR A 95 -0.54 -2.27 4.12
C THR A 95 0.72 -3.03 4.49
N SER A 96 1.66 -2.43 5.23
CA SER A 96 2.90 -3.08 5.67
C SER A 96 2.59 -4.30 6.55
N ALA A 97 1.66 -4.17 7.49
CA ALA A 97 1.25 -5.30 8.34
C ALA A 97 0.63 -6.46 7.53
N ILE A 98 -0.11 -6.15 6.46
CA ILE A 98 -0.63 -7.19 5.55
C ILE A 98 0.48 -7.80 4.70
N ASN A 99 1.41 -6.99 4.19
CA ASN A 99 2.56 -7.50 3.43
C ASN A 99 3.40 -8.46 4.26
N ASP A 100 3.77 -8.07 5.48
CA ASP A 100 4.52 -8.93 6.40
C ASP A 100 3.77 -10.23 6.67
N TYR A 101 2.46 -10.14 6.90
CA TYR A 101 1.61 -11.31 7.10
C TYR A 101 1.66 -12.27 5.91
N LEU A 102 1.41 -11.77 4.70
CA LEU A 102 1.40 -12.57 3.48
C LEU A 102 2.78 -13.15 3.17
N GLU A 103 3.84 -12.41 3.48
CA GLU A 103 5.20 -12.88 3.32
C GLU A 103 5.52 -14.02 4.29
N TYR A 104 5.10 -13.95 5.55
CA TYR A 104 5.22 -15.08 6.47
C TYR A 104 4.46 -16.30 5.97
N ILE A 105 3.24 -16.14 5.42
CA ILE A 105 2.52 -17.28 4.84
C ILE A 105 3.30 -17.86 3.66
N LYS A 106 3.72 -17.03 2.70
CA LYS A 106 4.49 -17.43 1.51
C LYS A 106 5.77 -18.18 1.88
N ARG A 107 6.56 -17.64 2.82
CA ARG A 107 7.79 -18.26 3.34
C ARG A 107 7.52 -19.47 4.24
N GLY A 108 6.32 -19.58 4.79
CA GLY A 108 5.93 -20.71 5.64
C GLY A 108 5.61 -21.95 4.82
N VAL A 109 4.89 -21.78 3.71
CA VAL A 109 4.46 -22.89 2.83
C VAL A 109 5.47 -23.23 1.74
N SER A 110 6.52 -22.42 1.55
CA SER A 110 7.59 -22.73 0.61
C SER A 110 8.42 -23.95 1.06
N LYS A 111 8.93 -24.73 0.11
CA LYS A 111 9.73 -25.94 0.37
C LYS A 111 10.91 -25.72 1.31
N ASP A 112 11.63 -24.61 1.15
CA ASP A 112 12.81 -24.27 1.95
C ASP A 112 12.48 -23.43 3.19
N GLY A 113 11.18 -23.24 3.44
CA GLY A 113 10.64 -22.39 4.49
C GLY A 113 10.60 -23.07 5.85
N ASN A 114 10.80 -22.29 6.92
CA ASN A 114 10.50 -22.77 8.27
C ASN A 114 9.02 -22.54 8.59
N PHE A 115 8.17 -23.54 8.32
CA PHE A 115 6.72 -23.46 8.54
C PHE A 115 6.37 -23.00 9.97
N GLU A 116 6.94 -23.63 10.97
CA GLU A 116 6.67 -23.40 12.39
C GLU A 116 6.96 -21.94 12.81
N LYS A 117 8.16 -21.45 12.49
CA LYS A 117 8.59 -20.08 12.80
C LYS A 117 7.73 -19.05 12.08
N ASN A 118 7.42 -19.29 10.81
CA ASN A 118 6.64 -18.35 10.00
C ASN A 118 5.17 -18.30 10.46
N MET A 119 4.54 -19.43 10.79
CA MET A 119 3.17 -19.43 11.34
C MET A 119 3.11 -18.73 12.70
N LYS A 120 4.15 -18.89 13.53
CA LYS A 120 4.29 -18.12 14.77
C LYS A 120 4.38 -16.62 14.51
N ASN A 121 5.16 -16.18 13.53
CA ASN A 121 5.27 -14.77 13.19
C ASN A 121 3.99 -14.21 12.58
N ALA A 122 3.36 -14.93 11.65
CA ALA A 122 2.06 -14.57 11.09
C ALA A 122 0.99 -14.41 12.18
N SER A 123 0.98 -15.28 13.19
CA SER A 123 0.02 -15.20 14.30
C SER A 123 0.16 -13.94 15.15
N LYS A 124 1.38 -13.37 15.28
CA LYS A 124 1.62 -12.14 16.06
C LYS A 124 0.97 -10.91 15.43
N LEU A 125 0.78 -10.95 14.11
CA LEU A 125 0.11 -9.90 13.35
C LEU A 125 -1.42 -9.97 13.48
N TRP A 126 -1.97 -10.97 14.17
CA TRP A 126 -3.39 -11.10 14.44
C TRP A 126 -3.76 -10.72 15.87
N GLN A 127 -4.96 -10.17 16.03
CA GLN A 127 -5.54 -9.94 17.34
C GLN A 127 -6.10 -11.25 17.90
N LYS A 128 -5.47 -11.78 18.96
CA LYS A 128 -5.95 -12.95 19.73
C LYS A 128 -6.17 -14.23 18.93
N ARG A 129 -5.33 -14.52 17.93
CA ARG A 129 -5.40 -15.79 17.18
C ARG A 129 -4.22 -16.68 17.56
N SER A 130 -4.47 -17.92 17.95
CA SER A 130 -3.43 -18.84 18.40
C SER A 130 -2.58 -19.34 17.23
N VAL A 131 -1.33 -19.71 17.54
CA VAL A 131 -0.41 -20.28 16.54
C VAL A 131 -0.98 -21.58 15.96
N ASP A 132 -1.63 -22.40 16.78
CA ASP A 132 -2.16 -23.71 16.35
C ASP A 132 -3.25 -23.57 15.28
N ILE A 133 -4.07 -22.53 15.36
CA ILE A 133 -5.07 -22.25 14.32
C ILE A 133 -4.37 -21.90 12.99
N PHE A 134 -3.27 -21.13 13.02
CA PHE A 134 -2.50 -20.84 11.81
C PHE A 134 -1.91 -22.09 11.19
N LYS A 135 -1.23 -22.90 12.00
CA LYS A 135 -0.66 -24.16 11.53
C LYS A 135 -1.74 -25.04 10.89
N LYS A 136 -2.89 -25.18 11.56
CA LYS A 136 -4.00 -25.98 11.07
C LYS A 136 -4.54 -25.46 9.73
N ASN A 137 -4.66 -24.14 9.56
CA ASN A 137 -5.23 -23.55 8.35
C ASN A 137 -4.30 -23.65 7.13
N TYR A 138 -2.99 -23.77 7.34
CA TYR A 138 -1.99 -23.75 6.26
C TYR A 138 -1.21 -25.07 6.12
N LYS A 139 -1.54 -26.11 6.91
CA LYS A 139 -0.81 -27.39 6.92
C LYS A 139 -0.85 -28.11 5.56
N ASP A 140 -1.98 -27.98 4.85
CA ASP A 140 -2.21 -28.64 3.56
C ASP A 140 -1.91 -27.70 2.39
N THR A 141 -1.47 -26.47 2.66
CA THR A 141 -1.14 -25.49 1.64
C THR A 141 0.25 -25.76 1.08
N LYS A 142 0.30 -26.06 -0.21
CA LYS A 142 1.54 -26.33 -0.96
C LYS A 142 2.16 -25.08 -1.53
N LYS A 143 1.34 -24.11 -1.96
CA LYS A 143 1.79 -22.89 -2.61
C LYS A 143 0.89 -21.71 -2.23
N PHE A 144 1.51 -20.57 -2.02
CA PHE A 144 0.81 -19.32 -1.74
C PHE A 144 1.43 -18.19 -2.55
N GLN A 145 0.62 -17.49 -3.34
CA GLN A 145 1.04 -16.40 -4.21
C GLN A 145 0.17 -15.18 -3.99
N VAL A 146 0.79 -14.00 -3.95
CA VAL A 146 0.08 -12.72 -3.95
C VAL A 146 -0.07 -12.29 -5.40
N ILE A 147 -1.31 -12.14 -5.87
CA ILE A 147 -1.63 -11.76 -7.26
C ILE A 147 -1.66 -10.24 -7.40
N SER A 148 -2.18 -9.54 -6.39
CA SER A 148 -2.23 -8.08 -6.37
C SER A 148 -1.71 -7.55 -5.05
N ASP A 149 -0.99 -6.44 -5.07
CA ASP A 149 -0.51 -5.81 -3.84
C ASP A 149 -1.67 -5.39 -2.92
N PRO A 150 -1.47 -5.39 -1.59
CA PRO A 150 -2.50 -4.97 -0.65
C PRO A 150 -2.87 -3.49 -0.84
N LYS A 151 -4.16 -3.23 -1.06
CA LYS A 151 -4.70 -1.88 -1.26
C LYS A 151 -5.64 -1.51 -0.11
N VAL A 152 -5.42 -0.34 0.49
CA VAL A 152 -6.34 0.22 1.48
C VAL A 152 -7.65 0.60 0.79
N VAL A 153 -8.76 0.01 1.24
CA VAL A 153 -10.11 0.30 0.75
C VAL A 153 -10.78 1.37 1.62
N LYS A 154 -10.55 1.31 2.93
CA LYS A 154 -11.10 2.25 3.90
C LYS A 154 -10.12 2.40 5.05
N GLN A 155 -9.91 3.62 5.53
CA GLN A 155 -9.15 3.89 6.74
C GLN A 155 -9.83 5.00 7.54
N SER A 156 -10.02 4.78 8.83
CA SER A 156 -10.64 5.75 9.74
C SER A 156 -10.04 5.58 11.13
N GLY A 157 -9.30 6.61 11.57
CA GLY A 157 -8.54 6.60 12.82
C GLY A 157 -7.66 5.34 12.93
N ASN A 158 -7.90 4.55 13.98
CA ASN A 158 -7.13 3.34 14.29
C ASN A 158 -7.71 2.08 13.64
N THR A 159 -8.54 2.22 12.61
CA THR A 159 -9.13 1.09 11.88
C THR A 159 -8.88 1.21 10.38
N ALA A 160 -8.63 0.08 9.73
CA ALA A 160 -8.41 0.04 8.29
C ALA A 160 -8.98 -1.26 7.69
N THR A 161 -9.40 -1.20 6.44
CA THR A 161 -9.76 -2.35 5.62
C THR A 161 -8.84 -2.38 4.42
N VAL A 162 -8.12 -3.49 4.27
CA VAL A 162 -7.16 -3.71 3.20
C VAL A 162 -7.63 -4.88 2.34
N LYS A 163 -7.67 -4.68 1.02
CA LYS A 163 -8.01 -5.70 0.03
C LYS A 163 -6.74 -6.26 -0.59
N VAL A 164 -6.70 -7.58 -0.78
CA VAL A 164 -5.63 -8.26 -1.52
C VAL A 164 -6.23 -9.42 -2.32
N LYS A 165 -5.61 -9.75 -3.46
CA LYS A 165 -5.90 -10.99 -4.19
C LYS A 165 -4.75 -11.96 -4.02
N VAL A 166 -5.07 -13.21 -3.71
CA VAL A 166 -4.09 -14.26 -3.49
C VAL A 166 -4.52 -15.54 -4.22
N LYS A 167 -3.53 -16.33 -4.60
CA LYS A 167 -3.69 -17.69 -5.13
C LYS A 167 -3.16 -18.66 -4.10
N GLN A 168 -3.95 -19.66 -3.74
CA GLN A 168 -3.57 -20.72 -2.83
C GLN A 168 -3.70 -22.06 -3.55
N THR A 169 -2.69 -22.91 -3.43
CA THR A 169 -2.73 -24.30 -3.89
C THR A 169 -2.70 -25.19 -2.67
N ASP A 170 -3.78 -25.92 -2.43
CA ASP A 170 -3.92 -26.87 -1.32
C ASP A 170 -3.90 -28.31 -1.84
N ILE A 171 -3.49 -29.23 -0.97
CA ILE A 171 -3.57 -30.68 -1.21
C ILE A 171 -4.88 -31.17 -0.61
N GLU A 172 -5.85 -31.52 -1.45
CA GLU A 172 -7.15 -32.08 -1.05
C GLU A 172 -7.29 -33.46 -1.69
N ASN A 173 -7.45 -34.52 -0.88
CA ASN A 173 -7.58 -35.91 -1.35
C ASN A 173 -6.46 -36.36 -2.32
N SER A 174 -5.20 -36.01 -2.01
CA SER A 174 -4.03 -36.29 -2.85
C SER A 174 -4.00 -35.58 -4.21
N ALA A 175 -4.96 -34.70 -4.48
CA ALA A 175 -4.98 -33.82 -5.65
C ALA A 175 -4.61 -32.39 -5.25
N GLU A 176 -4.00 -31.66 -6.19
CA GLU A 176 -3.76 -30.23 -6.03
C GLU A 176 -4.99 -29.45 -6.47
N LYS A 177 -5.49 -28.61 -5.56
CA LYS A 177 -6.59 -27.70 -5.83
C LYS A 177 -6.10 -26.27 -5.73
N GLU A 178 -6.25 -25.54 -6.82
CA GLU A 178 -5.87 -24.15 -6.89
C GLU A 178 -7.10 -23.25 -6.74
N ILE A 179 -7.02 -22.28 -5.84
CA ILE A 179 -8.10 -21.37 -5.50
C ILE A 179 -7.55 -19.95 -5.56
N GLU A 180 -8.14 -19.13 -6.45
CA GLU A 180 -7.95 -17.69 -6.43
C GLU A 180 -9.02 -17.06 -5.53
N MET A 181 -8.59 -16.17 -4.63
CA MET A 181 -9.48 -15.52 -3.69
C MET A 181 -9.11 -14.07 -3.47
N GLU A 182 -10.13 -13.23 -3.30
CA GLU A 182 -9.98 -11.87 -2.85
C GLU A 182 -10.27 -11.79 -1.35
N VAL A 183 -9.32 -11.27 -0.57
CA VAL A 183 -9.43 -11.21 0.89
C VAL A 183 -9.47 -9.76 1.35
N LEU A 184 -10.48 -9.43 2.14
CA LEU A 184 -10.61 -8.17 2.86
C LEU A 184 -10.17 -8.37 4.31
N TYR A 185 -9.05 -7.77 4.69
CA TYR A 185 -8.56 -7.76 6.06
C TYR A 185 -9.03 -6.50 6.77
N ASN A 186 -9.66 -6.67 7.94
CA ASN A 186 -9.94 -5.57 8.85
C ASN A 186 -8.84 -5.50 9.90
N LEU A 187 -8.16 -4.37 9.96
CA LEU A 187 -7.06 -4.10 10.88
C LEU A 187 -7.45 -3.08 11.94
N VAL A 188 -6.79 -3.18 13.08
CA VAL A 188 -6.87 -2.21 14.18
C VAL A 188 -5.44 -1.87 14.63
N ALA A 189 -5.14 -0.59 14.77
CA ALA A 189 -3.90 -0.10 15.35
C ALA A 189 -3.98 -0.12 16.89
N ASP A 190 -2.92 -0.58 17.54
CA ASP A 190 -2.77 -0.43 18.98
C ASP A 190 -2.34 1.00 19.37
N LYS A 191 -2.21 1.27 20.68
CA LYS A 191 -1.78 2.57 21.21
C LYS A 191 -0.37 2.98 20.78
N ASN A 192 0.42 2.04 20.26
CA ASN A 192 1.78 2.26 19.79
C ASN A 192 1.82 2.39 18.25
N GLY A 193 0.66 2.40 17.58
CA GLY A 193 0.57 2.51 16.13
C GLY A 193 0.88 1.22 15.37
N ASN A 194 0.95 0.05 16.03
CA ASN A 194 1.13 -1.23 15.37
C ASN A 194 -0.20 -1.78 14.91
N TRP A 195 -0.33 -2.08 13.62
CA TRP A 195 -1.53 -2.68 13.06
C TRP A 195 -1.58 -4.18 13.30
N LYS A 196 -2.75 -4.65 13.73
CA LYS A 196 -3.06 -6.07 13.82
C LYS A 196 -4.34 -6.39 13.07
N ILE A 197 -4.34 -7.55 12.43
CA ILE A 197 -5.51 -8.09 11.75
C ILE A 197 -6.51 -8.56 12.81
N LYS A 198 -7.70 -7.98 12.81
CA LYS A 198 -8.80 -8.34 13.72
C LYS A 198 -9.66 -9.45 13.13
N SER A 199 -9.92 -9.37 11.83
CA SER A 199 -10.79 -10.32 11.11
C SER A 199 -10.49 -10.25 9.61
N ASN A 200 -10.87 -11.27 8.86
CA ASN A 200 -10.87 -11.23 7.41
C ASN A 200 -12.22 -11.69 6.84
N LYS A 201 -12.52 -11.26 5.62
CA LYS A 201 -13.60 -11.78 4.79
C LYS A 201 -13.00 -12.29 3.48
N VAL A 202 -13.24 -13.56 3.17
CA VAL A 202 -12.82 -14.17 1.91
C VAL A 202 -13.96 -14.06 0.91
N ILE A 203 -13.65 -13.59 -0.29
CA ILE A 203 -14.55 -13.52 -1.43
C ILE A 203 -13.96 -14.47 -2.47
N MET A 204 -14.56 -15.65 -2.59
CA MET A 204 -14.20 -16.61 -3.63
C MET A 204 -14.76 -16.11 -4.97
N LYS A 205 -13.97 -16.26 -6.02
CA LYS A 205 -14.37 -15.96 -7.40
C LYS A 205 -14.47 -17.24 -8.21
#